data_AF-A0A7Y6Y295-F1
#
_entry.id   AF-A0A7Y6Y295-F1
#
_cell.length_a   1.000
_cell.length_b   1.000
_cell.length_c   1.000
_cell.angle_alpha   90.00
_cell.angle_beta   90.00
_cell.angle_gamma   90.00
#
_symmetry.space_group_name_H-M   'P 1'
#
loop_
_entity.id
_entity.type
_entity.pdbx_description
1 polymer ?
#
loop_
_entity_poly.entity_id
_entity_poly.type
_entity_poly.pdbx_seq_one_letter_code
_entity_poly.pdbx_strand_id
1 'polypeptide(L)'
;MTILKREYRLDSIDFLRGLVMVIMALDHVRDFFTDVRFDPTDLSQTDSALFLTRWITHFCAPIFVLLSGVSAGLMAERKSPAELSRFLVIRGLWLIAIEVTLVSFGWQFNLSSFSVGLQVIWVIGASMLVMAALVWLPFWAMVGFGAIVVFGHNILDYGLFPATDWT
;
A
#
# COMPACT_ATOMS: atom_id res chain seq x y z
N MET A 1 -17.94 35.89 11.12
CA MET A 1 -17.58 34.81 10.17
C MET A 1 -16.25 34.23 10.62
N THR A 2 -16.29 33.28 11.55
CA THR A 2 -15.11 32.64 12.11
C THR A 2 -14.54 31.75 11.01
N ILE A 3 -13.46 32.18 10.38
CA ILE A 3 -12.69 31.33 9.45
C ILE A 3 -12.20 30.16 10.30
N LEU A 4 -12.87 29.01 10.15
CA LEU A 4 -12.38 27.76 10.71
C LEU A 4 -11.00 27.55 10.08
N LYS A 5 -9.97 27.71 10.91
CA LYS A 5 -8.57 27.41 10.60
C LYS A 5 -8.57 26.04 9.94
N ARG A 6 -8.37 25.99 8.61
CA ARG A 6 -8.17 24.74 7.88
C ARG A 6 -7.07 24.00 8.63
N GLU A 7 -7.45 22.96 9.36
CA GLU A 7 -6.51 22.19 10.16
C GLU A 7 -5.34 21.82 9.25
N TYR A 8 -4.14 22.00 9.79
CA TYR A 8 -2.85 21.95 9.11
C TYR A 8 -2.72 20.68 8.24
N ARG A 9 -3.24 20.72 7.00
CA ARG A 9 -3.00 19.73 5.97
C ARG A 9 -1.57 19.95 5.51
N LEU A 10 -0.76 18.91 5.60
CA LEU A 10 0.61 18.96 5.12
C LEU A 10 0.55 18.82 3.60
N ASP A 11 0.46 19.95 2.91
CA ASP A 11 0.34 20.00 1.46
C ASP A 11 1.47 19.21 0.76
N SER A 12 2.68 19.19 1.33
CA SER A 12 3.79 18.37 0.83
C SER A 12 3.52 16.86 0.88
N ILE A 13 2.85 16.36 1.92
CA ILE A 13 2.49 14.94 2.04
C ILE A 13 1.39 14.59 1.04
N ASP A 14 0.36 15.44 0.94
CA ASP A 14 -0.74 15.25 0.00
C ASP A 14 -0.23 15.27 -1.46
N PHE A 15 0.68 16.20 -1.78
CA PHE A 15 1.32 16.29 -3.10
C PHE A 15 2.15 15.05 -3.42
N LEU A 16 3.03 14.61 -2.50
CA LEU A 16 3.87 13.44 -2.73
C LEU A 16 3.03 12.16 -2.89
N ARG A 17 1.99 11.98 -2.08
CA ARG A 17 1.03 10.87 -2.24
C ARG A 17 0.34 10.91 -3.59
N GLY A 18 -0.10 12.09 -4.03
CA GLY A 18 -0.71 12.29 -5.35
C GLY A 18 0.22 11.90 -6.49
N LEU A 19 1.47 12.39 -6.45
CA LEU A 19 2.49 12.07 -7.45
C LEU A 19 2.75 10.56 -7.52
N VAL A 20 2.93 9.93 -6.35
CA VAL A 20 3.16 8.49 -6.25
C VAL A 20 1.98 7.68 -6.81
N MET A 21 0.73 8.07 -6.52
CA MET A 21 -0.46 7.41 -7.10
C MET A 21 -0.50 7.52 -8.62
N VAL A 22 -0.14 8.67 -9.20
CA VAL A 22 -0.08 8.85 -10.67
C VAL A 22 0.97 7.93 -11.29
N ILE A 23 2.17 7.88 -10.71
CA ILE A 23 3.26 7.04 -11.21
C ILE A 23 2.88 5.55 -11.13
N MET A 24 2.26 5.11 -10.01
CA MET A 24 1.77 3.73 -9.87
C MET A 24 0.69 3.39 -10.90
N ALA A 25 -0.23 4.32 -11.19
CA ALA A 25 -1.25 4.11 -12.21
C ALA A 25 -0.63 3.96 -13.61
N LEU A 26 0.40 4.76 -13.93
CA LEU A 26 1.11 4.63 -15.22
C LEU A 26 1.82 3.27 -15.35
N ASP A 27 2.43 2.75 -14.28
CA ASP A 27 3.02 1.40 -14.27
C ASP A 27 1.99 0.31 -14.54
N HIS A 28 0.81 0.41 -13.93
CA HIS A 28 -0.26 -0.57 -14.16
C HIS A 28 -0.93 -0.44 -15.52
N VAL A 29 -1.02 0.77 -16.08
CA VAL A 29 -1.51 0.96 -17.46
C VAL A 29 -0.58 0.29 -18.46
N ARG A 30 0.75 0.32 -18.24
CA ARG A 30 1.72 -0.36 -19.12
C ARG A 30 1.30 -1.81 -19.38
N ASP A 31 0.89 -2.55 -18.35
CA ASP A 31 0.54 -3.98 -18.44
C ASP A 31 -0.63 -4.26 -19.42
N PHE A 32 -1.42 -3.25 -19.79
CA PHE A 32 -2.49 -3.37 -20.80
C PHE A 32 -2.05 -2.92 -22.21
N PHE A 33 -1.02 -2.08 -22.31
CA PHE A 33 -0.56 -1.50 -23.57
C PHE A 33 0.74 -2.16 -24.08
N THR A 34 1.31 -3.11 -23.34
CA THR A 34 2.49 -3.90 -23.73
C THR A 34 2.18 -5.40 -23.71
N ASP A 35 2.78 -6.18 -24.62
CA ASP A 35 2.75 -7.66 -24.61
C ASP A 35 4.08 -8.23 -24.07
N VAL A 36 4.82 -7.43 -23.29
CA VAL A 36 6.01 -7.89 -22.57
C VAL A 36 5.58 -8.92 -21.51
N ARG A 37 6.09 -10.15 -21.64
CA ARG A 37 5.81 -11.28 -20.74
C ARG A 37 7.00 -11.69 -19.86
N PHE A 38 8.09 -10.93 -19.93
CA PHE A 38 9.25 -11.08 -19.06
C PHE A 38 9.24 -9.99 -17.98
N ASP A 39 10.02 -10.17 -16.91
CA ASP A 39 10.14 -9.15 -15.87
C ASP A 39 10.78 -7.88 -16.46
N PRO A 40 10.12 -6.71 -16.41
CA PRO A 40 10.70 -5.46 -16.92
C PRO A 40 12.03 -5.07 -16.26
N THR A 41 12.38 -5.67 -15.12
CA THR A 41 13.66 -5.47 -14.43
C THR A 41 14.76 -6.46 -14.83
N ASP A 42 14.46 -7.45 -15.67
CA ASP A 42 15.44 -8.40 -16.21
C ASP A 42 16.34 -7.70 -17.25
N LEU A 43 17.58 -7.41 -16.83
CA LEU A 43 18.60 -6.74 -17.64
C LEU A 43 19.05 -7.54 -18.87
N SER A 44 18.71 -8.84 -18.95
CA SER A 44 19.02 -9.66 -20.12
C SER A 44 18.05 -9.46 -21.28
N GLN A 45 16.83 -8.96 -21.00
CA GLN A 45 15.75 -8.85 -21.98
C GLN A 45 15.18 -7.43 -22.09
N THR A 46 15.31 -6.60 -21.05
CA THR A 46 14.70 -5.28 -20.99
C THR A 46 15.48 -4.22 -21.78
N ASP A 47 14.78 -3.17 -22.18
CA ASP A 47 15.40 -1.93 -22.64
C ASP A 47 15.42 -0.89 -21.51
N SER A 48 16.20 0.18 -21.67
CA SER A 48 16.34 1.21 -20.64
C SER A 48 15.02 1.93 -20.31
N ALA A 49 14.12 2.09 -21.28
CA ALA A 49 12.86 2.79 -21.05
C ALA A 49 11.90 1.91 -20.24
N LEU A 50 11.74 0.64 -20.64
CA LEU A 50 10.91 -0.35 -19.97
C LEU A 50 11.39 -0.61 -18.53
N PHE A 51 12.70 -0.77 -18.33
CA PHE A 51 13.31 -0.86 -17.00
C PHE A 51 12.92 0.32 -16.11
N LEU A 52 13.06 1.56 -16.61
CA LEU A 52 12.78 2.75 -15.82
C LEU A 52 11.31 2.86 -15.41
N THR A 53 10.37 2.42 -16.26
CA THR A 53 8.94 2.42 -15.89
C THR A 53 8.67 1.57 -14.66
N ARG A 54 9.33 0.41 -14.53
CA ARG A 54 9.15 -0.51 -13.40
C ARG A 54 10.04 -0.18 -12.21
N TRP A 55 11.26 0.28 -12.46
CA TRP A 55 12.21 0.59 -11.41
C TRP A 55 11.74 1.77 -10.54
N ILE A 56 11.19 2.83 -11.14
CA ILE A 56 10.69 4.00 -10.38
C ILE A 56 9.58 3.60 -9.40
N THR A 57 8.74 2.64 -9.75
CA THR A 57 7.59 2.25 -8.93
C THR A 57 7.94 1.40 -7.71
N HIS A 58 9.16 0.84 -7.66
CA HIS A 58 9.70 0.18 -6.46
C HIS A 58 9.80 1.13 -5.26
N PHE A 59 9.97 2.43 -5.50
CA PHE A 59 9.98 3.44 -4.45
C PHE A 59 8.58 3.96 -4.13
N CYS A 60 7.69 3.93 -5.11
CA CYS A 60 6.33 4.45 -4.99
C CYS A 60 5.52 3.72 -3.91
N ALA A 61 5.47 2.39 -3.96
CA ALA A 61 4.69 1.63 -3.00
C ALA A 61 5.18 1.80 -1.54
N PRO A 62 6.49 1.67 -1.21
CA PRO A 62 6.98 1.91 0.14
C PRO A 62 6.72 3.33 0.65
N ILE A 63 6.92 4.35 -0.20
CA ILE A 63 6.66 5.75 0.18
C ILE A 63 5.16 5.94 0.48
N PHE A 64 4.27 5.42 -0.37
CA PHE A 64 2.83 5.56 -0.17
C PHE A 64 2.35 4.94 1.16
N VAL A 65 2.83 3.74 1.47
CA VAL A 65 2.48 3.03 2.70
C VAL A 65 3.05 3.76 3.93
N LEU A 66 4.32 4.20 3.86
CA LEU A 66 4.96 4.99 4.92
C LEU A 66 4.19 6.28 5.22
N LEU A 67 3.86 7.06 4.19
CA LEU A 67 3.11 8.31 4.35
C LEU A 67 1.70 8.07 4.89
N SER A 68 1.08 6.95 4.53
CA SER A 68 -0.23 6.55 5.09
C SER A 68 -0.14 6.25 6.59
N GLY A 69 0.91 5.55 7.03
CA GLY A 69 1.20 5.31 8.45
C GLY A 69 1.54 6.59 9.23
N VAL A 70 2.41 7.44 8.69
CA VAL A 70 2.74 8.75 9.28
C VAL A 70 1.49 9.62 9.42
N SER A 71 0.62 9.63 8.42
CA SER A 71 -0.65 10.36 8.49
C SER A 71 -1.53 9.83 9.63
N ALA A 72 -1.59 8.51 9.84
CA ALA A 72 -2.31 7.91 10.96
C ALA A 72 -1.71 8.32 12.33
N GLY A 73 -0.38 8.34 12.44
CA GLY A 73 0.31 8.83 13.64
C GLY A 73 0.00 10.30 13.95
N LEU A 74 0.07 11.18 12.95
CA LEU A 74 -0.30 12.59 13.10
C LEU A 74 -1.78 12.80 13.44
N MET A 75 -2.66 11.92 12.97
CA MET A 75 -4.08 11.94 13.34
C MET A 75 -4.31 11.52 14.80
N ALA A 76 -3.45 10.67 15.37
CA ALA A 76 -3.53 10.24 16.77
C ALA A 76 -3.31 11.40 17.76
N GLU A 77 -2.59 12.45 17.38
CA GLU A 77 -2.43 13.65 18.20
C GLU A 77 -3.73 14.48 18.32
N ARG A 78 -4.68 14.28 17.39
CA ARG A 78 -5.90 15.11 17.27
C ARG A 78 -7.20 14.35 17.51
N LYS A 79 -7.14 13.03 17.56
CA LYS A 79 -8.30 12.14 17.68
C LYS A 79 -8.14 11.26 18.90
N SER A 80 -9.24 10.95 19.56
CA SER A 80 -9.25 9.89 20.57
C SER A 80 -8.92 8.53 19.93
N PRO A 81 -8.38 7.58 20.70
CA PRO A 81 -8.12 6.22 20.21
C PRO A 81 -9.34 5.56 19.58
N ALA A 82 -10.54 5.80 20.13
CA ALA A 82 -11.80 5.29 19.60
C ALA A 82 -12.15 5.88 18.23
N GLU A 83 -12.01 7.21 18.06
CA GLU A 83 -12.27 7.88 16.79
C GLU A 83 -11.28 7.46 15.70
N LEU A 84 -9.99 7.37 16.04
CA LEU A 84 -8.96 6.93 15.10
C LEU A 84 -9.14 5.46 14.71
N SER A 85 -9.40 4.58 15.68
CA SER A 85 -9.70 3.16 15.44
C SER A 85 -10.89 3.00 14.49
N ARG A 86 -12.03 3.64 14.80
CA ARG A 86 -13.23 3.58 13.95
C ARG A 86 -12.95 4.09 12.54
N PHE A 87 -12.21 5.18 12.42
CA PHE A 87 -11.82 5.75 11.14
C PHE A 87 -10.98 4.78 10.29
N LEU A 88 -9.98 4.13 10.92
CA LEU A 88 -9.12 3.15 10.27
C LEU A 88 -9.89 1.88 9.88
N VAL A 89 -10.78 1.38 10.74
CA VAL A 89 -11.61 0.20 10.43
C VAL A 89 -12.50 0.46 9.22
N ILE A 90 -13.26 1.56 9.23
CA ILE A 90 -14.19 1.86 8.14
C ILE A 90 -13.44 1.98 6.82
N ARG A 91 -12.33 2.73 6.79
CA ARG A 91 -11.53 2.90 5.57
C ARG A 91 -10.85 1.61 5.14
N GLY A 92 -10.29 0.85 6.07
CA GLY A 92 -9.63 -0.43 5.78
C GLY A 92 -10.59 -1.43 5.15
N LEU A 93 -11.80 -1.57 5.71
CA LEU A 93 -12.84 -2.43 5.15
C LEU A 93 -13.28 -1.97 3.76
N TRP A 94 -13.42 -0.65 3.54
CA TRP A 94 -13.72 -0.12 2.20
C TRP A 94 -12.63 -0.45 1.18
N LEU A 95 -11.35 -0.31 1.54
CA LEU A 95 -10.24 -0.65 0.63
C LEU A 95 -10.22 -2.15 0.29
N ILE A 96 -10.39 -3.01 1.29
CA ILE A 96 -10.48 -4.47 1.08
C ILE A 96 -11.66 -4.81 0.16
N ALA A 97 -12.84 -4.23 0.43
CA ALA A 97 -14.02 -4.46 -0.39
C ALA A 97 -13.81 -4.01 -1.84
N ILE A 98 -13.23 -2.82 -2.05
CA ILE A 98 -12.91 -2.29 -3.38
C ILE A 98 -11.91 -3.19 -4.11
N GLU A 99 -10.88 -3.69 -3.42
CA GLU A 99 -9.91 -4.60 -4.05
C GLU A 99 -10.59 -5.89 -4.55
N VAL A 100 -11.30 -6.55 -3.64
CA VAL A 100 -11.90 -7.87 -3.89
C VAL A 100 -13.02 -7.76 -4.93
N THR A 101 -13.58 -6.58 -5.15
CA THR A 101 -14.67 -6.37 -6.12
C THR A 101 -14.18 -5.62 -7.35
N LEU A 102 -14.15 -4.28 -7.29
CA LEU A 102 -13.92 -3.39 -8.41
C LEU A 102 -12.54 -3.54 -9.03
N VAL A 103 -11.48 -3.68 -8.21
CA VAL A 103 -10.11 -3.78 -8.73
C VAL A 103 -9.85 -5.16 -9.31
N SER A 104 -10.23 -6.24 -8.61
CA SER A 104 -10.12 -7.60 -9.13
C SER A 104 -10.89 -7.76 -10.45
N PHE A 105 -12.09 -7.19 -10.53
CA PHE A 105 -12.86 -7.16 -11.78
C PHE A 105 -12.19 -6.28 -12.85
N GLY A 106 -11.72 -5.09 -12.48
CA GLY A 106 -11.08 -4.13 -13.39
C GLY A 106 -9.77 -4.63 -13.98
N TRP A 107 -9.07 -5.57 -13.34
CA TRP A 107 -7.89 -6.20 -13.91
C TRP A 107 -8.22 -7.25 -14.97
N GLN A 108 -9.28 -8.02 -14.77
CA GLN A 108 -9.59 -9.18 -15.62
C GLN A 108 -10.62 -8.88 -16.70
N PHE A 109 -11.47 -7.86 -16.49
CA PHE A 109 -12.63 -7.54 -17.34
C PHE A 109 -13.49 -8.77 -17.71
N ASN A 110 -13.44 -9.83 -16.88
CA ASN A 110 -14.03 -11.13 -17.18
C ASN A 110 -14.62 -11.75 -15.91
N LEU A 111 -15.92 -12.06 -15.94
CA LEU A 111 -16.64 -12.68 -14.83
C LEU A 111 -16.59 -14.21 -14.83
N SER A 112 -16.24 -14.83 -15.96
CA SER A 112 -16.22 -16.28 -16.12
C SER A 112 -14.98 -16.94 -15.54
N SER A 113 -13.85 -16.22 -15.46
CA SER A 113 -12.60 -16.68 -14.85
C SER A 113 -12.17 -15.74 -13.73
N PHE A 114 -13.15 -15.27 -12.93
CA PHE A 114 -12.91 -14.31 -11.86
C PHE A 114 -12.00 -14.90 -10.79
N SER A 115 -10.86 -14.25 -10.55
CA SER A 115 -9.95 -14.54 -9.44
C SER A 115 -9.70 -13.27 -8.63
N VAL A 116 -9.53 -13.42 -7.32
CA VAL A 116 -9.28 -12.28 -6.44
C VAL A 116 -7.78 -12.04 -6.38
N GLY A 117 -7.34 -10.89 -6.89
CA GLY A 117 -5.96 -10.42 -6.76
C GLY A 117 -5.79 -9.62 -5.48
N LEU A 118 -4.93 -10.06 -4.57
CA LEU A 118 -4.61 -9.33 -3.34
C LEU A 118 -3.38 -8.47 -3.57
N GLN A 119 -3.56 -7.22 -4.00
CA GLN A 119 -2.49 -6.28 -4.33
C GLN A 119 -2.30 -5.24 -3.20
N VAL A 120 -1.68 -4.12 -3.57
CA VAL A 120 -1.26 -3.04 -2.66
C VAL A 120 -2.45 -2.41 -1.93
N ILE A 121 -3.63 -2.31 -2.56
CA ILE A 121 -4.81 -1.72 -1.92
C ILE A 121 -5.30 -2.63 -0.79
N TRP A 122 -5.32 -3.95 -1.01
CA TRP A 122 -5.69 -4.92 0.02
C TRP A 122 -4.76 -4.85 1.23
N VAL A 123 -3.44 -4.90 1.02
CA VAL A 123 -2.49 -4.92 2.15
C VAL A 123 -2.54 -3.62 2.94
N ILE A 124 -2.83 -2.48 2.30
CA ILE A 124 -3.07 -1.21 2.99
C ILE A 124 -4.35 -1.28 3.82
N GLY A 125 -5.43 -1.83 3.26
CA GLY A 125 -6.67 -2.03 3.99
C GLY A 125 -6.49 -2.93 5.22
N ALA A 126 -5.83 -4.08 5.05
CA ALA A 126 -5.49 -4.98 6.14
C ALA A 126 -4.59 -4.30 7.20
N SER A 127 -3.59 -3.54 6.77
CA SER A 127 -2.72 -2.76 7.67
C SER A 127 -3.50 -1.73 8.48
N MET A 128 -4.52 -1.08 7.89
CA MET A 128 -5.40 -0.16 8.64
C MET A 128 -6.19 -0.89 9.72
N LEU A 129 -6.66 -2.11 9.48
CA LEU A 129 -7.33 -2.91 10.50
C LEU A 129 -6.40 -3.29 11.65
N VAL A 130 -5.16 -3.69 11.33
CA VAL A 130 -4.12 -3.97 12.33
C VAL A 130 -3.83 -2.71 13.15
N MET A 131 -3.61 -1.56 12.49
CA MET A 131 -3.39 -0.29 13.19
C MET A 131 -4.57 0.12 14.06
N ALA A 132 -5.81 -0.13 13.63
CA ALA A 132 -6.99 0.17 14.44
C ALA A 132 -7.00 -0.59 15.77
N ALA A 133 -6.49 -1.83 15.79
CA ALA A 133 -6.28 -2.59 17.02
C ALA A 133 -5.08 -2.06 17.82
N LEU A 134 -3.95 -1.76 17.16
CA LEU A 134 -2.73 -1.29 17.81
C LEU A 134 -2.90 0.07 18.50
N VAL A 135 -3.79 0.94 18.03
CA VAL A 135 -4.05 2.28 18.61
C VAL A 135 -4.51 2.21 20.07
N TRP A 136 -5.01 1.08 20.54
CA TRP A 136 -5.43 0.87 21.95
C TRP A 136 -4.28 0.47 22.88
N LEU A 137 -3.12 0.12 22.33
CA LEU A 137 -1.97 -0.34 23.08
C LEU A 137 -1.12 0.84 23.57
N PRO A 138 -0.28 0.65 24.62
CA PRO A 138 0.72 1.65 24.98
C PRO A 138 1.77 1.81 23.88
N PHE A 139 2.37 3.00 23.77
CA PHE A 139 3.38 3.33 22.75
C PHE A 139 4.49 2.27 22.60
N TRP A 140 5.01 1.75 23.70
CA TRP A 140 6.07 0.73 23.70
C TRP A 140 5.65 -0.59 23.05
N ALA A 141 4.38 -0.97 23.16
CA ALA A 141 3.86 -2.16 22.49
C ALA A 141 3.76 -1.94 20.97
N MET A 142 3.41 -0.72 20.52
CA MET A 142 3.41 -0.38 19.09
C MET A 142 4.82 -0.39 18.51
N VAL A 143 5.80 0.20 19.24
CA VAL A 143 7.22 0.17 18.85
C VAL A 143 7.74 -1.26 18.79
N GLY A 144 7.44 -2.07 19.81
CA GLY A 144 7.81 -3.48 19.85
C GLY A 144 7.23 -4.26 18.68
N PHE A 145 5.94 -4.08 18.37
CA PHE A 145 5.29 -4.69 17.22
C PHE A 145 5.98 -4.30 15.90
N GLY A 146 6.23 -3.01 15.70
CA GLY A 146 6.94 -2.51 14.51
C GLY A 146 8.36 -3.09 14.38
N ALA A 147 9.10 -3.15 15.48
CA ALA A 147 10.44 -3.75 15.51
C ALA A 147 10.40 -5.24 15.17
N ILE A 148 9.44 -5.99 15.72
CA ILE A 148 9.26 -7.41 15.39
C ILE A 148 8.95 -7.59 13.91
N VAL A 149 8.09 -6.75 13.33
CA VAL A 149 7.79 -6.80 11.89
C VAL A 149 9.05 -6.52 11.07
N VAL A 150 9.78 -5.43 11.36
CA VAL A 150 10.96 -5.04 10.57
C VAL A 150 12.12 -6.02 10.71
N PHE A 151 12.48 -6.43 11.93
CA PHE A 151 13.62 -7.33 12.15
C PHE A 151 13.26 -8.81 11.95
N GLY A 152 11.99 -9.16 12.09
CA GLY A 152 11.49 -10.53 11.98
C GLY A 152 10.94 -10.91 10.61
N HIS A 153 10.73 -9.98 9.67
CA HIS A 153 10.09 -10.32 8.39
C HIS A 153 10.84 -11.43 7.61
N ASN A 154 12.17 -11.44 7.63
CA ASN A 154 12.99 -12.46 6.96
C ASN A 154 12.80 -13.88 7.54
N ILE A 155 12.25 -14.02 8.74
CA ILE A 155 11.93 -15.35 9.31
C ILE A 155 10.81 -16.01 8.49
N LEU A 156 9.92 -15.22 7.90
CA LEU A 156 8.84 -15.71 7.05
C LEU A 156 9.35 -16.30 5.73
N ASP A 157 10.58 -15.96 5.31
CA ASP A 157 11.20 -16.52 4.11
C ASP A 157 11.62 -17.99 4.33
N TYR A 158 11.88 -18.37 5.60
CA TYR A 158 12.25 -19.74 5.97
C TYR A 158 11.02 -20.60 6.26
N GLY A 159 10.44 -21.19 5.20
CA GLY A 159 9.52 -22.35 5.32
C GLY A 159 8.04 -22.10 5.02
N LEU A 160 7.62 -20.87 4.71
CA LEU A 160 6.23 -20.57 4.29
C LEU A 160 6.05 -20.48 2.76
N PHE A 161 7.11 -20.17 2.03
CA PHE A 161 7.11 -20.16 0.56
C PHE A 161 8.12 -21.20 0.06
N PRO A 162 7.80 -21.98 -0.99
CA PRO A 162 8.81 -22.81 -1.63
C PRO A 162 9.98 -21.91 -2.06
N ALA A 163 11.21 -22.43 -1.97
CA ALA A 163 12.38 -21.76 -2.53
C ALA A 163 12.03 -21.40 -3.98
N THR A 164 11.94 -20.10 -4.25
CA THR A 164 11.81 -19.63 -5.62
C THR A 164 13.22 -19.67 -6.16
N ASP A 165 13.47 -20.63 -7.04
CA ASP A 165 14.72 -20.78 -7.76
C ASP A 165 14.86 -19.55 -8.68
N TRP A 166 15.34 -18.42 -8.14
CA TRP A 166 15.72 -17.23 -8.92
C TRP A 166 17.11 -17.41 -9.54
N THR A 167 17.33 -18.56 -10.18
CA THR A 167 18.49 -18.85 -11.05
C THR A 167 18.02 -18.99 -12.48
#